data_AF-A0A7W6SRN7-F1
#
_entry.id   AF-A0A7W6SRN7-F1
#
_cell.length_a   1.000
_cell.length_b   1.000
_cell.length_c   1.000
_cell.angle_alpha   90.00
_cell.angle_beta   90.00
_cell.angle_gamma   90.00
#
_symmetry.space_group_name_H-M   'P 1'
#
loop_
_entity.id
_entity.type
_entity.pdbx_description
1 polymer ?
#
loop_
_entity_poly.entity_id
_entity_poly.type
_entity_poly.pdbx_seq_one_letter_code
_entity_poly.pdbx_strand_id
1 'polypeptide(L)'
;MAKKARKSRRSARVPAGVSAAIKSGQAMAEDVIAFRTGQTRKRAAAVRRMARAPKPRRAPAPPQIPSRTRALLGTAVSAGVLIAEGDSWFDYPFYDVLQMLEDDYLYDVESVAHKGDTVEDMAHSGGQFEEFARRLEKLLRANKVPRAILLSGGGNDIAGDEFAILLNHAASSLPAINDDIVRGLIDVRLRAAYARIISGLTTIAQTYLGRPIPIVTHGYDYALPDGRGYLGGFWLLPGPWLEPGFRKKGHVDFGKNSAVIVKLIDRFNAILKDVSATPGFEHVHYLNLRNTLRHDGTYKKDWGNELHPTEEGFRLVSKKFADLVGKL
;
A
#
# COMPACT_ATOMS: atom_id res chain seq x y z
N MET A 1 46.66 7.36 27.50
CA MET A 1 45.22 7.54 27.83
C MET A 1 44.49 8.06 26.59
N ALA A 2 43.81 7.18 25.85
CA ALA A 2 43.07 7.56 24.65
C ALA A 2 41.63 7.96 25.02
N LYS A 3 41.30 9.25 24.88
CA LYS A 3 39.92 9.75 25.04
C LYS A 3 39.08 9.27 23.86
N LYS A 4 38.20 8.28 24.08
CA LYS A 4 37.10 7.93 23.17
C LYS A 4 36.19 9.15 23.01
N ALA A 5 36.21 9.75 21.82
CA ALA A 5 35.22 10.74 21.41
C ALA A 5 33.85 10.04 21.28
N ARG A 6 32.98 10.29 22.25
CA ARG A 6 31.59 9.84 22.25
C ARG A 6 30.85 10.68 21.22
N LYS A 7 30.68 10.17 19.98
CA LYS A 7 29.80 10.80 18.98
C LYS A 7 28.39 10.85 19.55
N SER A 8 28.01 12.05 20.00
CA SER A 8 26.63 12.39 20.33
C SER A 8 25.78 12.16 19.08
N ARG A 9 24.93 11.13 19.10
CA ARG A 9 23.79 11.03 18.19
C ARG A 9 22.84 12.18 18.55
N ARG A 10 23.04 13.35 17.95
CA ARG A 10 21.98 14.36 17.84
C ARG A 10 20.79 13.63 17.22
N SER A 11 19.66 13.53 17.92
CA SER A 11 18.45 12.99 17.30
C SER A 11 18.16 13.87 16.09
N ALA A 12 18.05 13.24 14.92
CA ALA A 12 17.67 13.97 13.72
C ALA A 12 16.27 14.54 13.97
N ARG A 13 16.16 15.87 14.03
CA ARG A 13 14.87 16.54 14.25
C ARG A 13 13.98 16.25 13.04
N VAL A 14 12.78 15.74 13.29
CA VAL A 14 11.77 15.47 12.24
C VAL A 14 11.47 16.77 11.48
N PRO A 15 11.48 16.77 10.12
CA PRO A 15 11.13 17.95 9.34
C PRO A 15 9.75 18.51 9.73
N ALA A 16 9.59 19.84 9.75
CA ALA A 16 8.37 20.48 10.22
C ALA A 16 7.10 20.01 9.49
N GLY A 17 7.19 19.81 8.16
CA GLY A 17 6.08 19.28 7.36
C GLY A 17 5.67 17.86 7.77
N VAL A 18 6.64 16.99 8.06
CA VAL A 18 6.40 15.63 8.54
C VAL A 18 5.77 15.64 9.94
N SER A 19 6.24 16.52 10.83
CA SER A 19 5.65 16.67 12.17
C SER A 19 4.19 17.17 12.11
N ALA A 20 3.88 18.11 11.22
CA ALA A 20 2.50 18.56 11.00
C ALA A 20 1.62 17.44 10.44
N ALA A 21 2.13 16.68 9.47
CA ALA A 21 1.43 15.53 8.89
C ALA A 21 1.16 14.43 9.93
N ILE A 22 2.12 14.13 10.81
CA ILE A 22 1.94 13.17 11.91
C ILE A 22 0.78 13.61 12.81
N LYS A 23 0.79 14.86 13.30
CA LYS A 23 -0.29 15.41 14.14
C LYS A 23 -1.64 15.37 13.43
N SER A 24 -1.63 15.69 12.14
CA SER A 24 -2.82 15.66 11.28
C SER A 24 -3.41 14.24 11.21
N GLY A 25 -2.57 13.21 11.00
CA GLY A 25 -3.02 11.82 10.98
C GLY A 25 -3.50 11.31 12.33
N GLN A 26 -2.87 11.75 13.42
CA GLN A 26 -3.32 11.45 14.79
C GLN A 26 -4.71 12.03 15.05
N ALA A 27 -4.93 13.31 14.71
CA ALA A 27 -6.24 13.96 14.86
C ALA A 27 -7.33 13.26 14.02
N MET A 28 -7.01 12.89 12.76
CA MET A 28 -7.93 12.13 11.92
C MET A 28 -8.31 10.79 12.55
N ALA A 29 -7.34 10.08 13.10
CA ALA A 29 -7.59 8.81 13.79
C ALA A 29 -8.49 9.01 15.03
N GLU A 30 -8.26 10.05 15.82
CA GLU A 30 -9.11 10.39 16.98
C GLU A 30 -10.56 10.66 16.56
N ASP A 31 -10.78 11.42 15.49
CA ASP A 31 -12.10 11.69 14.92
C ASP A 31 -12.79 10.39 14.46
N VAL A 32 -12.05 9.52 13.76
CA VAL A 32 -12.55 8.20 13.35
C VAL A 32 -12.92 7.37 14.58
N ILE A 33 -12.04 7.27 15.57
CA ILE A 33 -12.29 6.49 16.79
C ILE A 33 -13.55 7.00 17.51
N ALA A 34 -13.71 8.32 17.63
CA ALA A 34 -14.89 8.93 18.24
C ALA A 34 -16.17 8.54 17.48
N PHE A 35 -16.14 8.64 16.15
CA PHE A 35 -17.24 8.21 15.29
C PHE A 35 -17.55 6.71 15.45
N ARG A 36 -16.53 5.85 15.38
CA ARG A 36 -16.61 4.38 15.50
C ARG A 36 -17.13 3.94 16.87
N THR A 37 -16.78 4.66 17.93
CA THR A 37 -17.31 4.44 19.29
C THR A 37 -18.83 4.62 19.30
N GLY A 38 -19.35 5.62 18.62
CA GLY A 38 -20.79 5.79 18.40
C GLY A 38 -21.44 4.60 17.68
N GLN A 39 -20.79 4.07 16.63
CA GLN A 39 -21.29 2.89 15.91
C GLN A 39 -21.28 1.63 16.78
N THR A 40 -20.28 1.48 17.66
CA THR A 40 -20.20 0.36 18.60
C THR A 40 -21.36 0.39 19.60
N ARG A 41 -21.79 1.57 20.07
CA ARG A 41 -22.98 1.71 20.93
C ARG A 41 -24.26 1.26 20.21
N LYS A 42 -24.42 1.64 18.92
CA LYS A 42 -25.53 1.16 18.08
C LYS A 42 -25.52 -0.35 17.93
N ARG A 43 -24.34 -0.95 17.72
CA ARG A 43 -24.17 -2.41 17.66
C ARG A 43 -24.54 -3.09 18.97
N ALA A 44 -24.14 -2.56 20.13
CA ALA A 44 -24.52 -3.11 21.43
C ALA A 44 -26.05 -3.09 21.62
N ALA A 45 -26.73 -2.04 21.17
CA ALA A 45 -28.20 -1.99 21.15
C ALA A 45 -28.80 -3.05 20.21
N ALA A 46 -28.21 -3.25 19.02
CA ALA A 46 -28.64 -4.31 18.09
C ALA A 46 -28.47 -5.71 18.69
N VAL A 47 -27.36 -5.99 19.40
CA VAL A 47 -27.14 -7.26 20.10
C VAL A 47 -28.20 -7.48 21.18
N ARG A 48 -28.49 -6.47 22.01
CA ARG A 48 -29.57 -6.55 23.02
C ARG A 48 -30.94 -6.79 22.39
N ARG A 49 -31.23 -6.13 21.27
CA ARG A 49 -32.47 -6.34 20.50
C ARG A 49 -32.55 -7.76 19.95
N MET A 50 -31.47 -8.28 19.36
CA MET A 50 -31.40 -9.67 18.88
C MET A 50 -31.61 -10.69 20.01
N ALA A 51 -31.03 -10.44 21.19
CA ALA A 51 -31.21 -11.32 22.35
C ALA A 51 -32.64 -11.32 22.91
N ARG A 52 -33.36 -10.21 22.78
CA ARG A 52 -34.76 -10.06 23.21
C ARG A 52 -35.79 -10.46 22.15
N ALA A 53 -35.38 -10.55 20.89
CA ALA A 53 -36.29 -10.92 19.81
C ALA A 53 -36.83 -12.34 20.06
N PRO A 54 -38.14 -12.58 19.85
CA PRO A 54 -38.69 -13.92 19.95
C PRO A 54 -37.90 -14.84 19.01
N LYS A 55 -37.37 -15.94 19.56
CA LYS A 55 -36.64 -16.93 18.75
C LYS A 55 -37.56 -17.39 17.63
N PRO A 56 -37.13 -17.37 16.35
CA PRO A 56 -37.94 -17.91 15.28
C PRO A 56 -38.33 -19.35 15.62
N ARG A 57 -39.59 -19.74 15.33
CA ARG A 57 -40.05 -21.13 15.44
C ARG A 57 -39.08 -22.01 14.66
N ARG A 58 -38.23 -22.77 15.38
CA ARG A 58 -37.20 -23.70 14.86
C ARG A 58 -36.70 -23.32 13.47
N ALA A 59 -35.77 -22.35 13.41
CA ALA A 59 -34.90 -22.31 12.24
C ALA A 59 -34.18 -23.67 12.16
N PRO A 60 -34.17 -24.34 10.99
CA PRO A 60 -33.38 -25.56 10.84
C PRO A 60 -31.93 -25.27 11.23
N ALA A 61 -31.26 -26.25 11.82
CA ALA A 61 -29.84 -26.11 12.12
C ALA A 61 -29.10 -25.70 10.83
N PRO A 62 -28.09 -24.81 10.91
CA PRO A 62 -27.26 -24.49 9.76
C PRO A 62 -26.80 -25.81 9.12
N PRO A 63 -26.89 -25.94 7.78
CA PRO A 63 -26.47 -27.15 7.11
C PRO A 63 -25.01 -27.43 7.46
N GLN A 64 -24.71 -28.68 7.83
CA GLN A 64 -23.34 -29.08 8.06
C GLN A 64 -22.59 -29.05 6.73
N ILE A 65 -21.36 -28.54 6.75
CA ILE A 65 -20.47 -28.63 5.59
C ILE A 65 -20.22 -30.11 5.28
N PRO A 66 -20.49 -30.59 4.04
CA PRO A 66 -20.28 -32.00 3.69
C PRO A 66 -18.84 -32.46 3.96
N SER A 67 -18.66 -33.72 4.34
CA SER A 67 -17.33 -34.30 4.60
C SER A 67 -16.40 -34.18 3.38
N ARG A 68 -16.93 -34.40 2.17
CA ARG A 68 -16.20 -34.19 0.91
C ARG A 68 -15.73 -32.75 0.76
N THR A 69 -16.56 -31.77 1.11
CA THR A 69 -16.19 -30.36 1.06
C THR A 69 -15.14 -30.02 2.10
N ARG A 70 -15.24 -30.52 3.33
CA ARG A 70 -14.19 -30.35 4.35
C ARG A 70 -12.86 -30.97 3.93
N ALA A 71 -12.89 -32.15 3.30
CA ALA A 71 -11.70 -32.79 2.78
C ALA A 71 -11.08 -32.02 1.60
N LEU A 72 -11.91 -31.46 0.71
CA LEU A 72 -11.45 -30.64 -0.41
C LEU A 72 -10.83 -29.31 0.05
N LEU A 73 -11.44 -28.65 1.03
CA LEU A 73 -10.96 -27.37 1.56
C LEU A 73 -9.76 -27.52 2.51
N GLY A 74 -9.47 -28.74 2.96
CA GLY A 74 -8.38 -29.01 3.90
C GLY A 74 -8.61 -28.42 5.29
N THR A 75 -7.50 -28.24 6.02
CA THR A 75 -7.48 -27.68 7.37
C THR A 75 -7.42 -26.15 7.34
N ALA A 76 -8.04 -25.48 8.31
CA ALA A 76 -8.00 -24.02 8.49
C ALA A 76 -6.64 -23.49 9.01
N VAL A 77 -5.53 -23.99 8.47
CA VAL A 77 -4.18 -23.54 8.81
C VAL A 77 -3.97 -22.17 8.17
N SER A 78 -3.48 -21.22 8.97
CA SER A 78 -3.19 -19.86 8.53
C SER A 78 -1.85 -19.41 9.09
N ALA A 79 -1.09 -18.66 8.29
CA ALA A 79 0.17 -18.00 8.66
C ALA A 79 -0.06 -16.69 9.47
N GLY A 80 -1.32 -16.31 9.67
CA GLY A 80 -1.76 -15.10 10.35
C GLY A 80 -2.70 -14.26 9.47
N VAL A 81 -3.27 -13.22 10.06
CA VAL A 81 -4.09 -12.26 9.33
C VAL A 81 -3.27 -11.04 8.94
N LEU A 82 -3.44 -10.54 7.74
CA LEU A 82 -2.95 -9.25 7.27
C LEU A 82 -4.13 -8.32 7.03
N ILE A 83 -3.88 -7.03 7.16
CA ILE A 83 -4.83 -6.01 6.72
C ILE A 83 -4.12 -5.11 5.71
N ALA A 84 -4.75 -4.80 4.60
CA ALA A 84 -4.12 -4.09 3.50
C ALA A 84 -4.89 -2.82 3.11
N GLU A 85 -4.14 -1.76 2.85
CA GLU A 85 -4.58 -0.53 2.20
C GLU A 85 -3.64 -0.27 1.02
N GLY A 86 -4.18 0.21 -0.09
CA GLY A 86 -3.34 0.58 -1.21
C GLY A 86 -4.02 0.57 -2.56
N ASP A 87 -3.21 0.29 -3.58
CA ASP A 87 -3.54 0.54 -4.97
C ASP A 87 -3.66 -0.76 -5.79
N SER A 88 -3.44 -0.66 -7.10
CA SER A 88 -3.54 -1.77 -8.04
C SER A 88 -2.51 -2.87 -7.86
N TRP A 89 -1.44 -2.70 -7.06
CA TRP A 89 -0.58 -3.84 -6.72
C TRP A 89 -1.22 -4.76 -5.67
N PHE A 90 -2.27 -4.27 -4.98
CA PHE A 90 -3.07 -4.97 -3.97
C PHE A 90 -4.53 -5.23 -4.39
N ASP A 91 -4.97 -4.72 -5.55
CA ASP A 91 -6.32 -4.91 -6.11
C ASP A 91 -6.26 -4.96 -7.65
N TYR A 92 -5.45 -5.87 -8.20
CA TYR A 92 -5.37 -6.07 -9.65
C TYR A 92 -6.28 -7.19 -10.11
N PRO A 93 -6.89 -7.12 -11.32
CA PRO A 93 -7.65 -8.24 -11.84
C PRO A 93 -6.82 -9.53 -11.93
N PHE A 94 -7.41 -10.64 -11.48
CA PHE A 94 -6.93 -12.04 -11.57
C PHE A 94 -5.74 -12.44 -10.71
N TYR A 95 -4.80 -11.53 -10.46
CA TYR A 95 -3.62 -11.78 -9.66
C TYR A 95 -3.08 -10.46 -9.11
N ASP A 96 -2.85 -10.41 -7.81
CA ASP A 96 -2.17 -9.32 -7.14
C ASP A 96 -1.35 -9.85 -5.95
N VAL A 97 -0.67 -8.95 -5.24
CA VAL A 97 0.16 -9.37 -4.09
C VAL A 97 -0.68 -10.00 -2.98
N LEU A 98 -1.87 -9.48 -2.70
CA LEU A 98 -2.70 -9.96 -1.59
C LEU A 98 -3.22 -11.36 -1.88
N GLN A 99 -3.76 -11.57 -3.08
CA GLN A 99 -4.22 -12.88 -3.52
C GLN A 99 -3.10 -13.93 -3.46
N MET A 100 -1.89 -13.59 -3.91
CA MET A 100 -0.75 -14.51 -3.84
C MET A 100 -0.31 -14.79 -2.40
N LEU A 101 -0.42 -13.82 -1.48
CA LEU A 101 -0.16 -14.05 -0.06
C LEU A 101 -1.20 -15.00 0.57
N GLU A 102 -2.45 -14.95 0.12
CA GLU A 102 -3.50 -15.90 0.53
C GLU A 102 -3.24 -17.30 -0.04
N ASP A 103 -3.09 -17.38 -1.36
CA ASP A 103 -3.03 -18.65 -2.10
C ASP A 103 -1.70 -19.41 -1.91
N ASP A 104 -0.56 -18.71 -1.96
CA ASP A 104 0.77 -19.35 -1.93
C ASP A 104 1.41 -19.36 -0.52
N TYR A 105 0.96 -18.49 0.40
CA TYR A 105 1.60 -18.29 1.72
C TYR A 105 0.66 -18.44 2.93
N LEU A 106 -0.60 -18.81 2.72
CA LEU A 106 -1.59 -19.13 3.77
C LEU A 106 -1.92 -17.96 4.71
N TYR A 107 -1.72 -16.71 4.29
CA TYR A 107 -2.23 -15.57 5.06
C TYR A 107 -3.75 -15.44 4.84
N ASP A 108 -4.48 -14.97 5.85
CA ASP A 108 -5.82 -14.42 5.64
C ASP A 108 -5.66 -12.91 5.38
N VAL A 109 -6.32 -12.32 4.38
CA VAL A 109 -6.22 -10.86 4.14
C VAL A 109 -7.58 -10.17 4.24
N GLU A 110 -7.67 -9.10 5.05
CA GLU A 110 -8.75 -8.11 4.93
C GLU A 110 -8.20 -6.88 4.19
N SER A 111 -8.84 -6.49 3.09
CA SER A 111 -8.37 -5.37 2.27
C SER A 111 -9.38 -4.22 2.25
N VAL A 112 -8.84 -2.99 2.21
CA VAL A 112 -9.50 -1.75 1.76
C VAL A 112 -8.74 -1.13 0.57
N ALA A 113 -7.79 -1.87 -0.01
CA ALA A 113 -7.08 -1.44 -1.20
C ALA A 113 -8.03 -1.33 -2.39
N HIS A 114 -7.79 -0.32 -3.24
CA HIS A 114 -8.56 -0.09 -4.44
C HIS A 114 -7.64 0.40 -5.56
N LYS A 115 -7.69 -0.25 -6.71
CA LYS A 115 -6.91 0.18 -7.87
C LYS A 115 -7.20 1.62 -8.28
N GLY A 116 -6.14 2.36 -8.58
CA GLY A 116 -6.21 3.76 -8.96
C GLY A 116 -6.10 4.74 -7.79
N ASP A 117 -6.16 4.27 -6.54
CA ASP A 117 -5.97 5.14 -5.38
C ASP A 117 -4.59 5.78 -5.38
N THR A 118 -4.56 7.10 -5.18
CA THR A 118 -3.34 7.87 -4.95
C THR A 118 -3.03 7.91 -3.46
N VAL A 119 -1.76 8.09 -3.08
CA VAL A 119 -1.39 8.26 -1.67
C VAL A 119 -1.95 9.55 -1.11
N GLU A 120 -2.06 10.60 -1.94
CA GLU A 120 -2.72 11.84 -1.55
C GLU A 120 -4.19 11.61 -1.18
N ASP A 121 -4.94 10.85 -1.99
CA ASP A 121 -6.33 10.50 -1.69
C ASP A 121 -6.45 9.62 -0.45
N MET A 122 -5.63 8.57 -0.31
CA MET A 122 -5.67 7.73 0.90
C MET A 122 -5.40 8.52 2.18
N ALA A 123 -4.50 9.51 2.10
CA ALA A 123 -4.19 10.36 3.24
C ALA A 123 -5.30 11.36 3.57
N HIS A 124 -5.96 11.94 2.56
CA HIS A 124 -6.76 13.16 2.74
C HIS A 124 -8.24 13.02 2.40
N SER A 125 -8.59 12.11 1.49
CA SER A 125 -9.97 11.84 1.14
C SER A 125 -10.65 11.08 2.29
N GLY A 126 -11.90 11.45 2.57
CA GLY A 126 -12.65 10.86 3.68
C GLY A 126 -12.99 9.39 3.42
N GLY A 127 -13.02 8.57 4.47
CA GLY A 127 -13.49 7.19 4.41
C GLY A 127 -12.42 6.16 4.71
N GLN A 128 -11.21 6.29 4.16
CA GLN A 128 -10.18 5.24 4.25
C GLN A 128 -9.84 4.83 5.70
N PHE A 129 -9.51 5.79 6.57
CA PHE A 129 -9.27 5.50 8.00
C PHE A 129 -10.48 4.87 8.70
N GLU A 130 -11.71 5.25 8.32
CA GLU A 130 -12.92 4.66 8.89
C GLU A 130 -13.11 3.21 8.44
N GLU A 131 -12.88 2.93 7.15
CA GLU A 131 -12.95 1.58 6.60
C GLU A 131 -11.89 0.69 7.22
N PHE A 132 -10.64 1.16 7.30
CA PHE A 132 -9.57 0.48 8.01
C PHE A 132 -9.97 0.15 9.46
N ALA A 133 -10.42 1.16 10.23
CA ALA A 133 -10.85 0.96 11.61
C ALA A 133 -11.98 -0.08 11.71
N ARG A 134 -12.95 -0.02 10.80
CA ARG A 134 -14.07 -0.96 10.72
C ARG A 134 -13.60 -2.40 10.44
N ARG A 135 -12.63 -2.61 9.55
CA ARG A 135 -12.02 -3.92 9.26
C ARG A 135 -11.24 -4.44 10.47
N LEU A 136 -10.39 -3.59 11.07
CA LEU A 136 -9.65 -3.96 12.27
C LEU A 136 -10.60 -4.36 13.40
N GLU A 137 -11.64 -3.58 13.69
CA GLU A 137 -12.66 -3.96 14.69
C GLU A 137 -13.33 -5.31 14.37
N LYS A 138 -13.59 -5.63 13.09
CA LYS A 138 -14.19 -6.91 12.68
C LYS A 138 -13.26 -8.06 13.07
N LEU A 139 -11.96 -7.93 12.79
CA LEU A 139 -10.94 -8.92 13.16
C LEU A 139 -10.81 -9.05 14.67
N LEU A 140 -10.71 -7.94 15.41
CA LEU A 140 -10.56 -7.95 16.87
C LEU A 140 -11.77 -8.59 17.56
N ARG A 141 -12.99 -8.35 17.06
CA ARG A 141 -14.19 -9.03 17.57
C ARG A 141 -14.19 -10.54 17.33
N ALA A 142 -13.50 -11.00 16.29
CA ALA A 142 -13.26 -12.41 16.01
C ALA A 142 -12.02 -12.96 16.75
N ASN A 143 -11.45 -12.18 17.68
CA ASN A 143 -10.22 -12.50 18.39
C ASN A 143 -9.01 -12.78 17.46
N LYS A 144 -8.99 -12.11 16.30
CA LYS A 144 -7.89 -12.14 15.35
C LYS A 144 -7.16 -10.79 15.39
N VAL A 145 -5.88 -10.79 15.76
CA VAL A 145 -5.02 -9.60 15.72
C VAL A 145 -4.18 -9.68 14.45
N PRO A 146 -4.20 -8.66 13.57
CA PRO A 146 -3.35 -8.67 12.38
C PRO A 146 -1.87 -8.76 12.74
N ARG A 147 -1.14 -9.53 11.95
CA ARG A 147 0.32 -9.66 12.03
C ARG A 147 1.02 -8.43 11.50
N ALA A 148 0.52 -7.89 10.40
CA ALA A 148 1.01 -6.65 9.81
C ALA A 148 -0.12 -5.90 9.08
N ILE A 149 0.08 -4.60 8.92
CA ILE A 149 -0.63 -3.75 7.97
C ILE A 149 0.24 -3.65 6.73
N LEU A 150 -0.31 -3.89 5.55
CA LEU A 150 0.38 -3.66 4.27
C LEU A 150 -0.11 -2.33 3.68
N LEU A 151 0.82 -1.48 3.25
CA LEU A 151 0.51 -0.19 2.62
C LEU A 151 1.20 -0.10 1.25
N SER A 152 0.40 -0.12 0.18
CA SER A 152 0.82 0.14 -1.20
C SER A 152 0.33 1.52 -1.65
N GLY A 153 1.05 2.20 -2.53
CA GLY A 153 0.59 3.44 -3.12
C GLY A 153 1.71 4.35 -3.59
N GLY A 154 1.41 5.30 -4.48
CA GLY A 154 2.36 6.28 -4.98
C GLY A 154 2.61 6.14 -6.47
N GLY A 155 2.30 4.98 -7.07
CA GLY A 155 2.41 4.76 -8.51
C GLY A 155 1.45 5.65 -9.29
N ASN A 156 0.19 5.72 -8.87
CA ASN A 156 -0.83 6.57 -9.49
C ASN A 156 -0.54 8.07 -9.33
N ASP A 157 0.19 8.48 -8.28
CA ASP A 157 0.61 9.87 -8.09
C ASP A 157 1.66 10.33 -9.11
N ILE A 158 2.40 9.40 -9.73
CA ILE A 158 3.50 9.68 -10.68
C ILE A 158 3.30 9.06 -12.06
N ALA A 159 2.13 8.53 -12.37
CA ALA A 159 1.79 7.89 -13.65
C ALA A 159 0.43 8.41 -14.15
N GLY A 160 0.05 8.09 -15.40
CA GLY A 160 -1.22 8.54 -15.96
C GLY A 160 -1.16 9.96 -16.52
N ASP A 161 -2.25 10.71 -16.37
CA ASP A 161 -2.41 12.04 -16.98
C ASP A 161 -1.44 13.07 -16.38
N GLU A 162 -1.07 12.88 -15.13
CA GLU A 162 -0.16 13.69 -14.33
C GLU A 162 1.30 13.49 -14.75
N PHE A 163 1.65 12.34 -15.33
CA PHE A 163 3.03 11.97 -15.60
C PHE A 163 3.76 12.98 -16.48
N ALA A 164 3.08 13.51 -17.50
CA ALA A 164 3.67 14.50 -18.38
C ALA A 164 4.09 15.78 -17.63
N ILE A 165 3.42 16.15 -16.53
CA ILE A 165 3.76 17.35 -15.76
C ILE A 165 5.14 17.21 -15.09
N LEU A 166 5.57 15.98 -14.78
CA LEU A 166 6.88 15.70 -14.18
C LEU A 166 8.06 15.91 -15.15
N LEU A 167 7.76 16.09 -16.44
CA LEU A 167 8.74 16.13 -17.50
C LEU A 167 8.86 17.52 -18.14
N ASN A 168 10.09 17.95 -18.39
CA ASN A 168 10.37 19.02 -19.34
C ASN A 168 10.19 18.50 -20.76
N HIS A 169 9.84 19.39 -21.70
CA HIS A 169 9.77 19.03 -23.12
C HIS A 169 11.17 18.77 -23.66
N ALA A 170 11.35 17.75 -24.51
CA ALA A 170 12.63 17.42 -25.14
C ALA A 170 13.27 18.57 -25.94
N ALA A 171 12.49 19.58 -26.36
CA ALA A 171 12.96 20.74 -27.11
C ALA A 171 13.45 21.90 -26.22
N SER A 172 13.28 21.81 -24.89
CA SER A 172 13.61 22.92 -23.99
C SER A 172 15.10 23.01 -23.61
N SER A 173 15.93 22.07 -24.06
CA SER A 173 17.34 21.92 -23.64
C SER A 173 17.55 21.64 -22.14
N LEU A 174 16.46 21.47 -21.36
CA LEU A 174 16.51 21.09 -19.96
C LEU A 174 16.61 19.57 -19.79
N PRO A 175 17.05 19.07 -18.62
CA PRO A 175 16.94 17.66 -18.28
C PRO A 175 15.49 17.16 -18.41
N ALA A 176 15.32 15.88 -18.78
CA ALA A 176 13.99 15.30 -19.01
C ALA A 176 13.06 15.43 -17.79
N ILE A 177 13.57 15.21 -16.58
CA ILE A 177 12.84 15.42 -15.33
C ILE A 177 12.84 16.91 -14.99
N ASN A 178 11.66 17.45 -14.67
CA ASN A 178 11.53 18.73 -14.00
C ASN A 178 11.74 18.54 -12.49
N ASP A 179 12.92 18.88 -11.98
CA ASP A 179 13.31 18.57 -10.60
C ASP A 179 12.43 19.29 -9.57
N ASP A 180 12.02 20.54 -9.81
CA ASP A 180 11.18 21.29 -8.87
C ASP A 180 9.80 20.67 -8.69
N ILE A 181 9.18 20.25 -9.80
CA ILE A 181 7.88 19.57 -9.77
C ILE A 181 8.01 18.22 -9.08
N VAL A 182 9.01 17.42 -9.46
CA VAL A 182 9.22 16.10 -8.86
C VAL A 182 9.57 16.20 -7.38
N ARG A 183 10.37 17.19 -6.97
CA ARG A 183 10.65 17.48 -5.55
C ARG A 183 9.38 17.85 -4.79
N GLY A 184 8.56 18.75 -5.35
CA GLY A 184 7.30 19.17 -4.71
C GLY A 184 6.32 18.01 -4.54
N LEU A 185 6.22 17.14 -5.54
CA LEU A 185 5.38 15.96 -5.47
C LEU A 185 5.96 14.89 -4.54
N ILE A 186 7.13 14.34 -4.84
CA ILE A 186 7.66 13.16 -4.16
C ILE A 186 8.22 13.51 -2.76
N ASP A 187 9.12 14.49 -2.69
CA ASP A 187 9.88 14.75 -1.46
C ASP A 187 9.06 15.49 -0.40
N VAL A 188 8.06 16.27 -0.83
CA VAL A 188 7.23 17.10 0.04
C VAL A 188 5.85 16.48 0.22
N ARG A 189 5.05 16.36 -0.85
CA ARG A 189 3.65 15.95 -0.75
C ARG A 189 3.52 14.47 -0.37
N LEU A 190 4.12 13.55 -1.13
CA LEU A 190 3.99 12.11 -0.84
C LEU A 190 4.62 11.75 0.51
N ARG A 191 5.77 12.35 0.85
CA ARG A 191 6.38 12.19 2.17
C ARG A 191 5.43 12.58 3.31
N ALA A 192 4.73 13.71 3.19
CA ALA A 192 3.76 14.16 4.19
C ALA A 192 2.53 13.23 4.23
N ALA A 193 2.00 12.83 3.08
CA ALA A 193 0.86 11.93 3.00
C ALA A 193 1.15 10.56 3.65
N TYR A 194 2.31 9.95 3.37
CA TYR A 194 2.75 8.72 4.05
C TYR A 194 2.88 8.90 5.57
N ALA A 195 3.47 10.01 6.03
CA ALA A 195 3.59 10.28 7.46
C ALA A 195 2.22 10.42 8.14
N ARG A 196 1.23 10.99 7.45
CA ARG A 196 -0.15 11.12 7.92
C ARG A 196 -0.87 9.77 7.96
N ILE A 197 -0.76 8.95 6.92
CA ILE A 197 -1.35 7.60 6.89
C ILE A 197 -0.76 6.75 8.01
N ILE A 198 0.57 6.63 8.06
CA ILE A 198 1.26 5.83 9.07
C ILE A 198 0.87 6.27 10.48
N SER A 199 0.87 7.58 10.77
CA SER A 199 0.54 8.04 12.12
C SER A 199 -0.91 7.76 12.50
N GLY A 200 -1.86 7.93 11.58
CA GLY A 200 -3.27 7.64 11.87
C GLY A 200 -3.55 6.15 12.03
N LEU A 201 -2.99 5.29 11.16
CA LEU A 201 -3.09 3.82 11.31
C LEU A 201 -2.46 3.35 12.63
N THR A 202 -1.32 3.94 12.99
CA THR A 202 -0.64 3.70 14.27
C THR A 202 -1.52 4.09 15.45
N THR A 203 -2.14 5.27 15.43
CA THR A 203 -3.05 5.73 16.49
C THR A 203 -4.26 4.82 16.62
N ILE A 204 -4.90 4.43 15.51
CA ILE A 204 -6.04 3.50 15.53
C ILE A 204 -5.64 2.17 16.18
N ALA A 205 -4.52 1.58 15.75
CA ALA A 205 -4.01 0.34 16.31
C ALA A 205 -3.68 0.48 17.81
N GLN A 206 -2.96 1.55 18.18
CA GLN A 206 -2.60 1.84 19.57
C GLN A 206 -3.82 1.99 20.47
N THR A 207 -4.89 2.65 20.00
CA THR A 207 -6.13 2.80 20.76
C THR A 207 -6.85 1.48 20.97
N TYR A 208 -6.92 0.61 19.96
CA TYR A 208 -7.65 -0.66 20.07
C TYR A 208 -6.85 -1.79 20.73
N LEU A 209 -5.53 -1.79 20.61
CA LEU A 209 -4.65 -2.88 21.05
C LEU A 209 -3.69 -2.51 22.18
N GLY A 210 -3.55 -1.22 22.50
CA GLY A 210 -2.52 -0.74 23.44
C GLY A 210 -1.09 -0.82 22.89
N ARG A 211 -0.92 -1.13 21.60
CA ARG A 211 0.37 -1.20 20.89
C ARG A 211 0.17 -0.97 19.38
N PRO A 212 1.21 -0.54 18.64
CA PRO A 212 1.13 -0.53 17.19
C PRO A 212 1.10 -1.95 16.61
N ILE A 213 0.57 -2.06 15.38
CA ILE A 213 0.74 -3.23 14.51
C ILE A 213 1.91 -2.90 13.56
N PRO A 214 2.82 -3.85 13.26
CA PRO A 214 3.84 -3.63 12.24
C PRO A 214 3.24 -3.16 10.91
N ILE A 215 3.81 -2.12 10.31
CA ILE A 215 3.37 -1.60 9.00
C ILE A 215 4.45 -1.89 7.98
N VAL A 216 4.11 -2.55 6.88
CA VAL A 216 5.00 -2.76 5.74
C VAL A 216 4.66 -1.76 4.65
N THR A 217 5.58 -0.83 4.39
CA THR A 217 5.52 0.06 3.21
C THR A 217 6.42 -0.51 2.13
N HIS A 218 6.16 -0.21 0.86
CA HIS A 218 7.04 -0.63 -0.21
C HIS A 218 7.09 0.40 -1.34
N GLY A 219 8.22 0.44 -2.04
CA GLY A 219 8.28 1.06 -3.35
C GLY A 219 7.99 0.05 -4.45
N TYR A 220 8.04 0.48 -5.70
CA TYR A 220 7.88 -0.40 -6.86
C TYR A 220 9.24 -0.78 -7.45
N ASP A 221 9.23 -1.73 -8.37
CA ASP A 221 10.36 -1.99 -9.26
C ASP A 221 10.36 -1.01 -10.44
N TYR A 222 11.40 -1.06 -11.28
CA TYR A 222 11.58 -0.16 -12.41
C TYR A 222 10.57 -0.46 -13.53
N ALA A 223 9.47 0.27 -13.55
CA ALA A 223 8.47 0.23 -14.61
C ALA A 223 9.08 0.56 -15.99
N LEU A 224 8.47 0.02 -17.05
CA LEU A 224 9.01 0.08 -18.40
C LEU A 224 8.01 0.79 -19.33
N PRO A 225 8.33 1.99 -19.86
CA PRO A 225 7.40 2.80 -20.64
C PRO A 225 7.31 2.33 -22.09
N ASP A 226 6.83 1.09 -22.30
CA ASP A 226 6.79 0.41 -23.59
C ASP A 226 5.45 0.52 -24.35
N GLY A 227 4.52 1.32 -23.82
CA GLY A 227 3.22 1.60 -24.44
C GLY A 227 2.16 0.52 -24.25
N ARG A 228 2.43 -0.58 -23.53
CA ARG A 228 1.40 -1.59 -23.25
C ARG A 228 0.44 -1.14 -22.15
N GLY A 229 -0.86 -1.17 -22.44
CA GLY A 229 -1.93 -1.05 -21.45
C GLY A 229 -2.39 -2.41 -20.91
N TYR A 230 -3.48 -2.41 -20.13
CA TYR A 230 -4.13 -3.63 -19.68
C TYR A 230 -4.54 -4.53 -20.87
N LEU A 231 -4.25 -5.84 -20.77
CA LEU A 231 -4.43 -6.84 -21.83
C LEU A 231 -3.90 -6.40 -23.22
N GLY A 232 -2.79 -5.66 -23.25
CA GLY A 232 -2.16 -5.24 -24.49
C GLY A 232 -2.69 -3.92 -25.08
N GLY A 233 -3.54 -3.18 -24.36
CA GLY A 233 -3.91 -1.81 -24.73
C GLY A 233 -4.96 -1.69 -25.84
N PHE A 234 -5.88 -2.64 -25.95
CA PHE A 234 -7.07 -2.46 -26.79
C PHE A 234 -7.83 -1.21 -26.37
N TRP A 235 -8.38 -0.43 -27.31
CA TRP A 235 -8.78 0.99 -27.14
C TRP A 235 -9.75 1.33 -25.98
N LEU A 236 -10.40 0.35 -25.35
CA LEU A 236 -11.29 0.54 -24.19
C LEU A 236 -10.64 0.15 -22.86
N LEU A 237 -9.48 -0.47 -22.88
CA LEU A 237 -8.78 -0.97 -21.70
C LEU A 237 -7.82 0.10 -21.17
N PRO A 238 -7.67 0.24 -19.84
CA PRO A 238 -6.87 1.29 -19.24
C PRO A 238 -5.37 1.16 -19.57
N GLY A 239 -4.67 2.30 -19.51
CA GLY A 239 -3.27 2.44 -19.90
C GLY A 239 -3.10 2.62 -21.42
N PRO A 240 -1.86 2.80 -21.92
CA PRO A 240 -0.61 2.98 -21.17
C PRO A 240 -0.61 4.24 -20.29
N TRP A 241 0.25 4.26 -19.27
CA TRP A 241 0.30 5.29 -18.22
C TRP A 241 1.59 6.11 -18.23
N LEU A 242 2.65 5.65 -18.91
CA LEU A 242 3.96 6.30 -18.97
C LEU A 242 4.30 6.78 -20.38
N GLU A 243 4.23 5.91 -21.40
CA GLU A 243 4.55 6.28 -22.79
C GLU A 243 3.80 7.53 -23.27
N PRO A 244 2.48 7.70 -23.00
CA PRO A 244 1.76 8.87 -23.50
C PRO A 244 2.32 10.19 -22.97
N GLY A 245 2.77 10.22 -21.72
CA GLY A 245 3.37 11.41 -21.13
C GLY A 245 4.75 11.73 -21.70
N PHE A 246 5.58 10.70 -21.94
CA PHE A 246 6.85 10.87 -22.65
C PHE A 246 6.64 11.42 -24.06
N ARG A 247 5.74 10.80 -24.83
CA ARG A 247 5.39 11.21 -26.20
C ARG A 247 4.84 12.64 -26.25
N LYS A 248 3.95 13.00 -25.31
CA LYS A 248 3.42 14.37 -25.17
C LYS A 248 4.51 15.42 -24.95
N LYS A 249 5.66 15.02 -24.41
CA LYS A 249 6.82 15.89 -24.16
C LYS A 249 7.94 15.71 -25.18
N GLY A 250 7.70 14.96 -26.26
CA GLY A 250 8.65 14.75 -27.35
C GLY A 250 9.77 13.76 -27.02
N HIS A 251 9.64 12.95 -25.96
CA HIS A 251 10.62 11.92 -25.61
C HIS A 251 10.22 10.58 -26.22
N VAL A 252 10.95 10.10 -27.22
CA VAL A 252 10.60 8.89 -28.01
C VAL A 252 11.56 7.71 -27.85
N ASP A 253 12.69 7.91 -27.14
CA ASP A 253 13.71 6.89 -26.96
C ASP A 253 13.40 6.03 -25.73
N PHE A 254 13.06 4.76 -25.96
CA PHE A 254 12.69 3.82 -24.89
C PHE A 254 13.77 3.66 -23.82
N GLY A 255 15.05 3.61 -24.21
CA GLY A 255 16.16 3.45 -23.26
C GLY A 255 16.34 4.67 -22.36
N LYS A 256 16.30 5.88 -22.96
CA LYS A 256 16.36 7.15 -22.22
C LYS A 256 15.14 7.33 -21.32
N ASN A 257 13.95 6.97 -21.80
CA ASN A 257 12.71 7.03 -21.02
C ASN A 257 12.76 6.06 -19.84
N SER A 258 13.26 4.84 -20.04
CA SER A 258 13.47 3.87 -18.95
C SER A 258 14.44 4.40 -17.90
N ALA A 259 15.52 5.08 -18.31
CA ALA A 259 16.45 5.71 -17.38
C ALA A 259 15.83 6.88 -16.57
N VAL A 260 14.82 7.56 -17.12
CA VAL A 260 14.01 8.55 -16.38
C VAL A 260 13.15 7.85 -15.32
N ILE A 261 12.49 6.75 -15.67
CA ILE A 261 11.69 5.98 -14.70
C ILE A 261 12.55 5.46 -13.55
N VAL A 262 13.75 4.96 -13.81
CA VAL A 262 14.71 4.55 -12.76
C VAL A 262 14.94 5.67 -11.75
N LYS A 263 15.17 6.91 -12.20
CA LYS A 263 15.38 8.07 -11.32
C LYS A 263 14.16 8.39 -10.46
N LEU A 264 12.96 8.33 -11.05
CA LEU A 264 11.71 8.59 -10.32
C LEU A 264 11.44 7.52 -9.26
N ILE A 265 11.60 6.24 -9.63
CA ILE A 265 11.42 5.10 -8.72
C ILE A 265 12.48 5.11 -7.61
N ASP A 266 13.73 5.43 -7.91
CA ASP A 266 14.78 5.55 -6.90
C ASP A 266 14.49 6.68 -5.91
N ARG A 267 14.04 7.83 -6.40
CA ARG A 267 13.66 8.96 -5.54
C ARG A 267 12.47 8.60 -4.64
N PHE A 268 11.43 7.97 -5.20
CA PHE A 268 10.28 7.51 -4.43
C PHE A 268 10.68 6.48 -3.36
N ASN A 269 11.50 5.49 -3.71
CA ASN A 269 12.03 4.52 -2.75
C ASN A 269 12.88 5.18 -1.65
N ALA A 270 13.62 6.25 -1.96
CA ALA A 270 14.38 7.01 -0.97
C ALA A 270 13.45 7.70 0.04
N ILE A 271 12.37 8.35 -0.40
CA ILE A 271 11.44 8.99 0.54
C ILE A 271 10.73 7.96 1.42
N LEU A 272 10.40 6.79 0.88
CA LEU A 272 9.71 5.73 1.61
C LEU A 272 10.59 5.17 2.72
N LYS A 273 11.86 4.93 2.39
CA LYS A 273 12.86 4.52 3.37
C LYS A 273 13.03 5.58 4.46
N ASP A 274 13.12 6.85 4.08
CA ASP A 274 13.28 7.95 5.03
C ASP A 274 12.07 8.12 5.95
N VAL A 275 10.85 8.13 5.41
CA VAL A 275 9.63 8.31 6.22
C VAL A 275 9.45 7.14 7.17
N SER A 276 9.72 5.91 6.73
CA SER A 276 9.67 4.71 7.59
C SER A 276 10.69 4.75 8.72
N ALA A 277 11.78 5.50 8.57
CA ALA A 277 12.80 5.69 9.60
C ALA A 277 12.55 6.91 10.51
N THR A 278 11.38 7.55 10.41
CA THR A 278 11.01 8.68 11.28
C THR A 278 10.92 8.23 12.74
N PRO A 279 11.49 8.97 13.71
CA PRO A 279 11.31 8.68 15.13
C PRO A 279 9.83 8.52 15.52
N GLY A 280 9.50 7.43 16.23
CA GLY A 280 8.13 7.05 16.56
C GLY A 280 7.48 6.06 15.57
N PHE A 281 8.16 5.75 14.45
CA PHE A 281 7.75 4.76 13.45
C PHE A 281 8.63 3.50 13.50
N GLU A 282 9.11 3.10 14.68
CA GLU A 282 9.98 1.93 14.83
C GLU A 282 9.33 0.60 14.40
N HIS A 283 7.99 0.56 14.36
CA HIS A 283 7.19 -0.56 13.85
C HIS A 283 6.94 -0.52 12.33
N VAL A 284 7.55 0.42 11.60
CA VAL A 284 7.37 0.56 10.15
C VAL A 284 8.56 -0.03 9.42
N HIS A 285 8.27 -0.90 8.46
CA HIS A 285 9.24 -1.68 7.71
C HIS A 285 9.14 -1.33 6.23
N TYR A 286 10.17 -0.67 5.70
CA TYR A 286 10.27 -0.42 4.26
C TYR A 286 10.78 -1.67 3.52
N LEU A 287 10.00 -2.14 2.55
CA LEU A 287 10.33 -3.24 1.65
C LEU A 287 10.81 -2.69 0.30
N ASN A 288 12.05 -3.02 -0.06
CA ASN A 288 12.63 -2.66 -1.34
C ASN A 288 12.32 -3.73 -2.39
N LEU A 289 11.53 -3.37 -3.41
CA LEU A 289 11.16 -4.27 -4.50
C LEU A 289 12.00 -4.08 -5.76
N ARG A 290 12.90 -3.09 -5.81
CA ARG A 290 13.75 -2.83 -6.98
C ARG A 290 14.65 -4.04 -7.30
N ASN A 291 14.77 -4.36 -8.59
CA ASN A 291 15.48 -5.52 -9.13
C ASN A 291 14.89 -6.89 -8.72
N THR A 292 13.59 -6.94 -8.44
CA THR A 292 12.84 -8.20 -8.26
C THR A 292 12.33 -8.74 -9.59
N LEU A 293 11.96 -7.85 -10.50
CA LEU A 293 11.43 -8.13 -11.83
C LEU A 293 12.50 -7.90 -12.89
N ARG A 294 12.37 -8.59 -14.02
CA ARG A 294 13.25 -8.47 -15.19
C ARG A 294 13.11 -7.11 -15.86
N HIS A 295 14.25 -6.57 -16.28
CA HIS A 295 14.36 -5.30 -17.03
C HIS A 295 15.16 -5.45 -18.33
N ASP A 296 15.66 -6.65 -18.61
CA ASP A 296 16.40 -6.98 -19.82
C ASP A 296 15.45 -7.27 -21.00
N GLY A 297 15.96 -7.76 -22.13
CA GLY A 297 15.14 -8.09 -23.30
C GLY A 297 14.02 -9.13 -23.06
N THR A 298 13.96 -9.75 -21.88
CA THR A 298 12.93 -10.71 -21.47
C THR A 298 11.93 -10.16 -20.45
N TYR A 299 11.96 -8.86 -20.15
CA TYR A 299 11.12 -8.19 -19.16
C TYR A 299 9.62 -8.51 -19.24
N LYS A 300 9.10 -8.77 -20.44
CA LYS A 300 7.68 -9.11 -20.67
C LYS A 300 7.21 -10.40 -19.99
N LYS A 301 8.14 -11.25 -19.53
CA LYS A 301 7.79 -12.40 -18.68
C LYS A 301 7.28 -11.96 -17.32
N ASP A 302 7.84 -10.88 -16.77
CA ASP A 302 7.51 -10.36 -15.45
C ASP A 302 6.54 -9.19 -15.50
N TRP A 303 6.47 -8.47 -16.63
CA TRP A 303 5.66 -7.28 -16.81
C TRP A 303 4.51 -7.51 -17.81
N GLY A 304 3.28 -7.50 -17.33
CA GLY A 304 2.08 -7.63 -18.16
C GLY A 304 1.80 -6.37 -18.98
N ASN A 305 2.15 -5.21 -18.43
CA ASN A 305 2.04 -3.89 -19.06
C ASN A 305 3.11 -2.94 -18.49
N GLU A 306 2.99 -1.64 -18.74
CA GLU A 306 3.98 -0.65 -18.28
C GLU A 306 4.17 -0.60 -16.75
N LEU A 307 3.11 -0.86 -15.98
CA LEU A 307 3.08 -0.66 -14.52
C LEU A 307 2.85 -1.92 -13.69
N HIS A 308 2.23 -2.95 -14.29
CA HIS A 308 1.74 -4.12 -13.55
C HIS A 308 2.49 -5.39 -13.95
N PRO A 309 2.91 -6.19 -12.96
CA PRO A 309 3.49 -7.50 -13.22
C PRO A 309 2.52 -8.48 -13.91
N THR A 310 3.08 -9.55 -14.50
CA THR A 310 2.34 -10.77 -14.84
C THR A 310 2.09 -11.60 -13.58
N GLU A 311 1.39 -12.72 -13.68
CA GLU A 311 1.29 -13.70 -12.59
C GLU A 311 2.67 -14.13 -12.06
N GLU A 312 3.64 -14.43 -12.96
CA GLU A 312 5.02 -14.78 -12.57
C GLU A 312 5.69 -13.63 -11.81
N GLY A 313 5.55 -12.40 -12.30
CA GLY A 313 6.11 -11.22 -11.64
C GLY A 313 5.47 -10.94 -10.27
N PHE A 314 4.15 -11.08 -10.15
CA PHE A 314 3.47 -10.93 -8.85
C PHE A 314 3.88 -12.01 -7.85
N ARG A 315 4.12 -13.26 -8.28
CA ARG A 315 4.69 -14.29 -7.38
C ARG A 315 6.07 -13.90 -6.87
N LEU A 316 6.95 -13.34 -7.71
CA LEU A 316 8.27 -12.86 -7.32
C LEU A 316 8.18 -11.72 -6.29
N VAL A 317 7.28 -10.77 -6.51
CA VAL A 317 7.02 -9.65 -5.58
C VAL A 317 6.44 -10.17 -4.26
N SER A 318 5.41 -11.01 -4.31
CA SER A 318 4.70 -11.52 -3.13
C SER A 318 5.61 -12.34 -2.23
N LYS A 319 6.57 -13.06 -2.81
CA LYS A 319 7.63 -13.72 -2.04
C LYS A 319 8.40 -12.75 -1.14
N LYS A 320 8.72 -11.55 -1.63
CA LYS A 320 9.44 -10.54 -0.82
C LYS A 320 8.60 -10.06 0.36
N PHE A 321 7.28 -9.92 0.18
CA PHE A 321 6.35 -9.62 1.28
C PHE A 321 6.32 -10.76 2.30
N ALA A 322 6.10 -11.99 1.86
CA ALA A 322 6.05 -13.15 2.75
C ALA A 322 7.36 -13.33 3.55
N ASP A 323 8.52 -13.16 2.90
CA ASP A 323 9.84 -13.25 3.54
C ASP A 323 10.05 -12.17 4.63
N LEU A 324 9.46 -10.98 4.46
CA LEU A 324 9.53 -9.90 5.46
C LEU A 324 8.50 -10.12 6.57
N VAL A 325 7.23 -10.32 6.22
CA VAL A 325 6.12 -10.50 7.17
C VAL A 325 6.34 -11.73 8.06
N GLY A 326 6.92 -12.81 7.53
CA GLY A 326 7.26 -13.99 8.32
C GLY A 326 8.26 -13.75 9.45
N LYS A 327 9.02 -12.64 9.41
CA LYS A 327 10.00 -12.23 10.43
C LYS A 327 9.44 -11.24 11.45
N LEU A 328 8.25 -10.69 11.20
CA LEU A 328 7.52 -9.81 12.11
C LEU A 328 6.70 -10.66 13.10
#